data_AF-A0A5T1YNR4-F1
#
_entry.id   AF-A0A5T1YNR4-F1
#
_cell.length_a   1.000
_cell.length_b   1.000
_cell.length_c   1.000
_cell.angle_alpha   90.00
_cell.angle_beta   90.00
_cell.angle_gamma   90.00
#
_symmetry.space_group_name_H-M   'P 1'
#
loop_
_entity.id
_entity.type
_entity.pdbx_description
1 polymer ?
#
loop_
_entity_poly.entity_id
_entity_poly.type
_entity_poly.pdbx_seq_one_letter_code
_entity_poly.pdbx_strand_id
1 'polypeptide(L)'
;MKKAFTLLELVFVILILGILASLSFSFANQNKNDAKLLKLKIDYEMLNSALSLMRTQVELKQMSSFSPNLDEAKNNTQKEKLFYCQTSQNCTYSLLHTPIYSSFNAWMKTAPNRYRFFLNTKEWVDFFYNADFAILECLSEKYCKELL
;
A
#
# COMPACT_ATOMS: atom_id res chain seq x y z
N MET A 1 39.04 -22.41 -33.70
CA MET A 1 37.82 -23.14 -34.12
C MET A 1 36.69 -22.77 -33.17
N LYS A 2 35.63 -22.11 -33.65
CA LYS A 2 34.45 -21.79 -32.82
C LYS A 2 33.63 -23.08 -32.67
N LYS A 3 33.57 -23.65 -31.46
CA LYS A 3 32.65 -24.76 -31.16
C LYS A 3 31.24 -24.18 -31.12
N ALA A 4 30.47 -24.43 -32.18
CA ALA A 4 29.04 -24.17 -32.17
C ALA A 4 28.35 -25.31 -31.40
N PHE A 5 27.32 -24.97 -30.62
CA PHE A 5 26.46 -25.95 -29.98
C PHE A 5 25.79 -26.85 -31.03
N THR A 6 25.64 -28.13 -30.69
CA THR A 6 24.90 -29.05 -31.55
C THR A 6 23.41 -28.73 -31.49
N LEU A 7 22.69 -28.98 -32.60
CA LEU A 7 21.23 -28.76 -32.65
C LEU A 7 20.51 -29.58 -31.58
N LEU A 8 21.00 -30.78 -31.29
CA LEU A 8 20.47 -31.64 -30.23
C LEU A 8 20.60 -30.99 -28.84
N GLU A 9 21.77 -30.45 -28.50
CA GLU A 9 21.97 -29.75 -27.23
C GLU A 9 21.03 -28.54 -27.09
N LEU A 10 20.83 -27.78 -28.17
CA LEU A 10 19.90 -26.66 -28.17
C LEU A 10 18.47 -27.10 -27.84
N VAL A 11 18.01 -28.21 -28.45
CA VAL A 11 16.67 -28.76 -28.18
C VAL A 11 16.54 -29.20 -26.72
N PHE A 12 17.54 -29.88 -26.17
CA PHE A 12 17.54 -30.27 -24.76
C PHE A 12 17.49 -29.07 -23.82
N VAL A 13 18.26 -28.02 -24.10
CA VAL A 13 18.28 -26.80 -23.28
C VAL A 13 16.91 -26.11 -23.30
N ILE A 14 16.30 -25.95 -24.48
CA ILE A 14 14.98 -25.30 -24.60
C ILE A 14 13.91 -26.12 -23.86
N LEU A 15 13.97 -27.44 -23.95
CA LEU A 15 13.03 -28.34 -23.27
C LEU A 15 13.15 -28.22 -21.75
N ILE A 16 14.38 -28.23 -21.22
CA ILE A 16 14.65 -28.06 -19.79
C ILE A 16 14.16 -26.68 -19.31
N LEU A 17 14.45 -25.62 -20.07
CA LEU A 17 13.99 -24.26 -19.75
C LEU A 17 12.46 -24.15 -19.75
N GLY A 18 11.78 -24.81 -20.68
CA GLY A 18 10.31 -24.84 -20.74
C GLY A 18 9.70 -25.49 -19.50
N ILE A 19 10.25 -26.62 -19.04
CA ILE A 19 9.81 -27.30 -17.82
C ILE A 19 10.03 -26.40 -16.60
N LEU A 20 11.24 -25.85 -16.43
CA LEU A 20 11.55 -24.97 -15.30
C LEU A 20 10.68 -23.70 -15.28
N ALA A 21 10.43 -23.08 -16.43
CA ALA A 21 9.60 -21.89 -16.53
C ALA A 21 8.15 -22.16 -16.13
N SER A 22 7.57 -23.29 -16.55
CA SER A 22 6.20 -23.66 -16.20
C SER A 22 6.00 -23.87 -14.69
N LEU A 23 6.96 -24.50 -14.01
CA LEU A 23 6.92 -24.69 -12.56
C LEU A 23 7.11 -23.37 -11.81
N SER A 24 8.06 -22.54 -12.25
CA SER A 24 8.40 -21.26 -11.60
C SER A 24 7.24 -20.25 -11.60
N PHE A 25 6.40 -20.26 -12.63
CA PHE A 25 5.34 -19.25 -12.79
C PHE A 25 4.32 -19.25 -11.65
N SER A 26 3.95 -20.43 -11.13
CA SER A 26 2.99 -20.54 -10.02
C SER A 26 3.52 -19.92 -8.73
N PHE A 27 4.78 -20.22 -8.38
CA PHE A 27 5.45 -19.66 -7.20
C PHE A 27 5.64 -18.14 -7.29
N ALA A 28 5.92 -17.62 -8.48
CA ALA A 28 6.13 -16.18 -8.68
C ALA A 28 4.87 -15.33 -8.39
N ASN A 29 3.67 -15.86 -8.60
CA ASN A 29 2.44 -15.12 -8.34
C ASN A 29 2.04 -15.10 -6.85
N GLN A 30 2.30 -16.18 -6.11
CA GLN A 30 2.06 -16.21 -4.66
C GLN A 30 2.95 -15.19 -3.95
N ASN A 31 4.25 -15.20 -4.26
CA ASN A 31 5.21 -14.26 -3.68
C ASN A 31 4.84 -12.78 -3.91
N LYS A 32 4.21 -12.44 -5.05
CA LYS A 32 3.75 -11.07 -5.34
C LYS A 32 2.60 -10.64 -4.44
N ASN A 33 1.64 -11.52 -4.18
CA ASN A 33 0.50 -11.20 -3.32
C ASN A 33 0.95 -11.08 -1.86
N ASP A 34 1.82 -11.97 -1.40
CA ASP A 34 2.39 -11.93 -0.05
C ASP A 34 3.24 -10.68 0.16
N ALA A 35 4.05 -10.29 -0.83
CA ALA A 35 4.81 -9.04 -0.79
C ALA A 35 3.91 -7.80 -0.72
N LYS A 36 2.76 -7.81 -1.40
CA LYS A 36 1.79 -6.72 -1.32
C LYS A 36 1.08 -6.65 0.03
N LEU A 37 0.71 -7.80 0.60
CA LEU A 37 0.13 -7.87 1.93
C LEU A 37 1.14 -7.40 2.99
N LEU A 38 2.40 -7.84 2.88
CA LEU A 38 3.48 -7.39 3.75
C LEU A 38 3.69 -5.88 3.63
N LYS A 39 3.68 -5.34 2.40
CA LYS A 39 3.74 -3.89 2.17
C LYS A 39 2.58 -3.17 2.84
N LEU A 40 1.35 -3.68 2.69
CA LEU A 40 0.18 -3.12 3.35
C LEU A 40 0.34 -3.11 4.87
N LYS A 41 0.86 -4.19 5.46
CA LYS A 41 1.14 -4.27 6.91
C LYS A 41 2.15 -3.21 7.34
N ILE A 42 3.26 -3.07 6.62
CA ILE A 42 4.29 -2.06 6.90
C ILE A 42 3.71 -0.64 6.79
N ASP A 43 2.98 -0.35 5.71
CA ASP A 43 2.36 0.95 5.49
C ASP A 43 1.33 1.27 6.59
N TYR A 44 0.51 0.28 7.00
CA TYR A 44 -0.50 0.42 8.05
C TYR A 44 0.14 0.72 9.42
N GLU A 45 1.17 -0.03 9.81
CA GLU A 45 1.91 0.21 11.05
C GLU A 45 2.61 1.57 11.06
N MET A 46 3.18 1.98 9.93
CA MET A 46 3.77 3.31 9.76
C MET A 46 2.71 4.41 9.95
N LEU A 47 1.54 4.26 9.35
CA LEU A 47 0.45 5.23 9.48
C LEU A 47 -0.08 5.29 10.91
N ASN A 48 -0.24 4.15 11.59
CA ASN A 48 -0.66 4.10 12.99
C ASN A 48 0.37 4.74 13.93
N SER A 49 1.66 4.51 13.69
CA SER A 49 2.74 5.16 14.43
C SER A 49 2.70 6.69 14.24
N ALA A 50 2.54 7.15 12.99
CA ALA A 50 2.42 8.58 12.67
C ALA A 50 1.18 9.23 13.31
N LEU A 51 0.03 8.54 13.29
CA LEU A 51 -1.20 8.98 13.97
C LEU A 51 -1.02 9.02 15.49
N SER A 52 -0.32 8.03 16.06
CA SER A 52 -0.01 8.03 17.48
C SER A 52 0.84 9.24 17.88
N LEU A 53 1.87 9.53 17.08
CA LEU A 53 2.71 10.72 17.27
C LEU A 53 1.87 12.01 17.15
N MET A 54 0.98 12.09 16.17
CA MET A 54 0.07 13.23 16.01
C MET A 54 -0.80 13.43 17.26
N ARG A 55 -1.35 12.35 17.84
CA ARG A 55 -2.13 12.43 19.09
C ARG A 55 -1.32 13.01 20.23
N THR A 56 -0.10 12.52 20.45
CA THR A 56 0.80 13.07 21.46
C THR A 56 1.12 14.55 21.21
N GLN A 57 1.35 14.96 19.96
CA GLN A 57 1.61 16.36 19.63
C GLN A 57 0.41 17.27 19.88
N VAL A 58 -0.80 16.81 19.55
CA VAL A 58 -2.06 17.55 19.78
C VAL A 58 -2.29 17.75 21.28
N GLU A 59 -2.07 16.70 22.08
CA GLU A 59 -2.16 16.76 23.54
C GLU A 59 -1.14 17.74 24.14
N LEU A 60 0.12 17.66 23.73
CA LEU A 60 1.19 18.57 24.18
C LEU A 60 0.92 20.04 23.81
N LYS A 61 0.33 20.29 22.64
CA LYS A 61 -0.02 21.63 22.16
C LYS A 61 -1.35 22.13 22.70
N GLN A 62 -2.05 21.34 23.53
CA GLN A 62 -3.39 21.63 24.04
C GLN A 62 -4.39 21.96 22.92
N MET A 63 -4.22 21.33 21.76
CA MET A 63 -5.13 21.49 20.63
C MET A 63 -6.39 20.65 20.88
N SER A 64 -7.56 21.24 20.63
CA SER A 64 -8.86 20.65 20.95
C SER A 64 -9.43 19.74 19.85
N SER A 65 -8.76 19.63 18.71
CA SER A 65 -9.26 18.85 17.57
C SER A 65 -8.14 18.34 16.67
N PHE A 66 -8.40 17.19 16.05
CA PHE A 66 -7.56 16.60 15.02
C PHE A 66 -7.92 17.16 13.64
N SER A 67 -7.00 17.04 12.68
CA SER A 67 -7.28 17.38 11.29
C SER A 67 -8.43 16.50 10.76
N PRO A 68 -9.48 17.07 10.15
CA PRO A 68 -10.60 16.29 9.64
C PRO A 68 -10.22 15.40 8.45
N ASN A 69 -9.16 15.78 7.72
CA ASN A 69 -8.61 15.03 6.59
C ASN A 69 -7.11 14.77 6.81
N LEU A 70 -6.62 13.65 6.27
CA LEU A 70 -5.19 13.28 6.33
C LEU A 70 -4.39 13.71 5.09
N ASP A 71 -5.09 14.13 4.03
CA ASP A 71 -4.51 14.62 2.79
C ASP A 71 -5.52 15.46 1.98
N GLU A 72 -5.01 16.11 0.95
CA GLU A 72 -5.76 16.89 -0.02
C GLU A 72 -5.92 16.15 -1.36
N ALA A 73 -5.65 14.85 -1.38
CA ALA A 73 -5.76 14.05 -2.59
C ALA A 73 -7.20 14.05 -3.11
N LYS A 74 -7.32 14.06 -4.43
CA LYS A 74 -8.59 13.84 -5.13
C LYS A 74 -8.99 12.37 -5.03
N ASN A 75 -10.30 12.12 -5.01
CA ASN A 75 -10.85 10.76 -4.93
C ASN A 75 -10.69 10.03 -6.27
N ASN A 76 -10.28 8.76 -6.23
CA ASN A 76 -10.17 7.85 -7.37
C ASN A 76 -9.23 8.32 -8.50
N THR A 77 -8.23 9.13 -8.17
CA THR A 77 -7.23 9.66 -9.11
C THR A 77 -5.84 9.13 -8.78
N GLN A 78 -5.06 8.77 -9.80
CA GLN A 78 -3.68 8.31 -9.63
C GLN A 78 -2.71 9.47 -9.45
N LYS A 79 -1.53 9.17 -8.86
CA LYS A 79 -0.41 10.09 -8.62
C LYS A 79 -0.72 11.26 -7.69
N GLU A 80 -1.80 11.16 -6.93
CA GLU A 80 -2.11 12.08 -5.84
C GLU A 80 -1.30 11.71 -4.60
N LYS A 81 -1.01 12.72 -3.77
CA LYS A 81 -0.24 12.57 -2.53
C LYS A 81 -1.18 12.17 -1.39
N LEU A 82 -1.07 10.93 -0.92
CA LEU A 82 -1.84 10.42 0.20
C LEU A 82 -1.09 10.60 1.52
N PHE A 83 -1.85 10.78 2.61
CA PHE A 83 -1.36 10.96 3.98
C PHE A 83 -0.28 12.06 4.12
N TYR A 84 -0.34 13.05 3.24
CA TYR A 84 0.63 14.10 3.13
C TYR A 84 -0.07 15.42 2.80
N CYS A 85 0.30 16.46 3.53
CA CYS A 85 -0.29 17.78 3.38
C CYS A 85 0.78 18.86 3.23
N GLN A 86 0.53 19.79 2.32
CA GLN A 86 1.29 21.04 2.23
C GLN A 86 0.41 22.10 2.86
N THR A 87 0.75 22.48 4.10
CA THR A 87 0.01 23.40 4.98
C THR A 87 -1.07 24.22 4.26
N SER A 88 -2.32 23.76 4.34
CA SER A 88 -3.49 24.44 3.76
C SER A 88 -4.58 24.60 4.82
N GLN A 89 -5.65 25.32 4.48
CA GLN A 89 -6.81 25.49 5.37
C GLN A 89 -7.52 24.16 5.70
N ASN A 90 -7.41 23.13 4.84
CA ASN A 90 -8.16 21.88 4.97
C ASN A 90 -7.35 20.73 5.59
N CYS A 91 -6.03 20.86 5.61
CA CYS A 91 -5.14 19.90 6.26
C CYS A 91 -4.00 20.62 6.98
N THR A 92 -3.98 20.50 8.31
CA THR A 92 -3.08 21.24 9.19
C THR A 92 -1.76 20.51 9.47
N TYR A 93 -1.73 19.18 9.34
CA TYR A 93 -0.58 18.35 9.66
C TYR A 93 -0.38 17.22 8.65
N SER A 94 0.86 17.06 8.18
CA SER A 94 1.24 15.93 7.33
C SER A 94 1.62 14.74 8.19
N LEU A 95 0.94 13.61 8.02
CA LEU A 95 1.29 12.38 8.76
C LEU A 95 2.66 11.85 8.33
N LEU A 96 2.93 11.85 7.03
CA LEU A 96 4.19 11.33 6.48
C LEU A 96 5.11 12.48 6.06
N HIS A 97 6.42 12.24 6.14
CA HIS A 97 7.42 13.14 5.55
C HIS A 97 7.50 13.01 4.03
N THR A 98 7.28 11.80 3.53
CA THR A 98 7.21 11.49 2.10
C THR A 98 5.81 10.96 1.76
N PRO A 99 5.14 11.50 0.72
CA PRO A 99 3.80 11.07 0.37
C PRO A 99 3.80 9.65 -0.19
N ILE A 100 2.73 8.92 0.12
CA ILE A 100 2.39 7.72 -0.65
C ILE A 100 1.63 8.18 -1.89
N TYR A 101 2.11 7.80 -3.08
CA TYR A 101 1.43 8.17 -4.33
C TYR A 101 0.31 7.20 -4.65
N SER A 102 -0.87 7.74 -4.94
CA SER A 102 -2.05 6.92 -5.26
C SER A 102 -1.89 6.14 -6.55
N SER A 103 -2.39 4.89 -6.56
CA SER A 103 -2.33 4.00 -7.72
C SER A 103 -3.41 2.92 -7.64
N PHE A 104 -3.96 2.51 -8.79
CA PHE A 104 -4.91 1.39 -8.90
C PHE A 104 -4.33 0.04 -8.48
N ASN A 105 -3.01 -0.06 -8.29
CA ASN A 105 -2.34 -1.29 -7.85
C ASN A 105 -1.85 -1.24 -6.39
N ALA A 106 -2.14 -0.16 -5.66
CA ALA A 106 -1.69 0.08 -4.29
C ALA A 106 -2.72 0.93 -3.53
N TRP A 107 -2.30 1.96 -2.79
CA TRP A 107 -3.19 2.87 -2.07
C TRP A 107 -3.97 3.79 -3.02
N MET A 108 -5.23 4.04 -2.70
CA MET A 108 -6.13 4.95 -3.38
C MET A 108 -7.07 5.60 -2.38
N LYS A 109 -7.35 6.89 -2.55
CA LYS A 109 -8.41 7.56 -1.81
C LYS A 109 -9.74 7.35 -2.52
N THR A 110 -10.74 6.83 -1.81
CA THR A 110 -12.07 6.55 -2.37
C THR A 110 -13.09 7.60 -1.93
N ALA A 111 -12.91 8.18 -0.75
CA ALA A 111 -13.69 9.30 -0.22
C ALA A 111 -12.81 10.15 0.73
N PRO A 112 -13.28 11.32 1.22
CA PRO A 112 -12.48 12.19 2.09
C PRO A 112 -11.79 11.48 3.26
N ASN A 113 -12.51 10.58 3.94
CA ASN A 113 -12.02 9.79 5.08
C ASN A 113 -11.92 8.30 4.77
N ARG A 114 -11.88 7.91 3.49
CA ARG A 114 -11.83 6.50 3.08
C ARG A 114 -10.70 6.24 2.12
N TYR A 115 -9.95 5.20 2.43
CA TYR A 115 -8.81 4.75 1.66
C TYR A 115 -8.99 3.28 1.31
N ARG A 116 -8.39 2.87 0.20
CA ARG A 116 -8.41 1.50 -0.29
C ARG A 116 -7.00 1.10 -0.68
N PHE A 117 -6.60 -0.12 -0.30
CA PHE A 117 -5.39 -0.74 -0.80
C PHE A 117 -5.73 -1.93 -1.70
N PHE A 118 -5.24 -1.92 -2.94
CA PHE A 118 -5.48 -2.99 -3.90
C PHE A 118 -4.42 -4.10 -3.79
N LEU A 119 -4.82 -5.28 -3.30
CA LEU A 119 -3.97 -6.47 -3.30
C LEU A 119 -3.85 -7.02 -4.73
N ASN A 120 -4.98 -7.16 -5.41
CA ASN A 120 -5.03 -7.53 -6.82
C ASN A 120 -6.25 -6.85 -7.50
N THR A 121 -6.59 -7.26 -8.72
CA THR A 121 -7.72 -6.67 -9.46
C THR A 121 -9.10 -6.98 -8.88
N LYS A 122 -9.20 -7.96 -7.96
CA LYS A 122 -10.45 -8.46 -7.37
C LYS A 122 -10.50 -8.33 -5.85
N GLU A 123 -9.35 -8.20 -5.18
CA GLU A 123 -9.21 -8.14 -3.74
C GLU A 123 -8.57 -6.82 -3.33
N TRP A 124 -9.18 -6.18 -2.34
CA TRP A 124 -8.74 -4.92 -1.76
C TRP A 124 -9.08 -4.87 -0.27
N VAL A 125 -8.43 -3.94 0.43
CA VAL A 125 -8.66 -3.67 1.85
C VAL A 125 -9.12 -2.21 1.97
N ASP A 126 -10.29 -2.01 2.58
CA ASP A 126 -10.85 -0.69 2.83
C ASP A 126 -10.48 -0.20 4.23
N PHE A 127 -10.22 1.10 4.34
CA PHE A 127 -9.87 1.80 5.56
C PHE A 127 -10.73 3.03 5.74
N PHE A 128 -11.05 3.34 6.99
CA PHE A 128 -11.77 4.52 7.40
C PHE A 128 -10.96 5.32 8.41
N TYR A 129 -10.80 6.61 8.16
CA TYR A 129 -10.18 7.52 9.11
C TYR A 129 -11.24 8.12 10.02
N ASN A 130 -11.11 7.86 11.32
CA ASN A 130 -11.92 8.46 12.36
C ASN A 130 -11.23 9.72 12.90
N ALA A 131 -11.75 10.89 12.55
CA ALA A 131 -11.19 12.18 12.94
C ALA A 131 -11.37 12.49 14.43
N ASP A 132 -12.34 11.88 15.12
CA ASP A 132 -12.59 12.14 16.55
C ASP A 132 -11.47 11.56 17.42
N PHE A 133 -10.95 10.39 17.03
CA PHE A 133 -9.91 9.68 17.78
C PHE A 133 -8.54 9.69 17.07
N ALA A 134 -8.46 10.25 15.87
CA ALA A 134 -7.32 10.15 14.95
C ALA A 134 -6.83 8.69 14.79
N ILE A 135 -7.75 7.78 14.48
CA ILE A 135 -7.46 6.35 14.26
C ILE A 135 -7.79 5.99 12.81
N LEU A 136 -6.94 5.17 12.19
CA LEU A 136 -7.22 4.54 10.91
C LEU A 136 -7.77 3.14 11.14
N GLU A 137 -9.07 2.97 10.95
CA GLU A 137 -9.77 1.71 11.14
C GLU A 137 -9.72 0.88 9.85
N CYS A 138 -9.38 -0.40 9.98
CA CYS A 138 -9.49 -1.36 8.89
C CYS A 138 -10.92 -1.93 8.83
N LEU A 139 -11.56 -1.85 7.67
CA LEU A 139 -12.97 -2.27 7.47
C LEU A 139 -13.11 -3.69 6.91
N SER A 140 -12.04 -4.31 6.43
CA SER A 140 -12.08 -5.62 5.77
C SER A 140 -11.77 -6.76 6.74
N GLU A 141 -12.79 -7.33 7.39
CA GLU A 141 -12.67 -8.37 8.43
C GLU A 141 -11.64 -9.48 8.14
N LYS A 142 -11.58 -9.95 6.88
CA LYS A 142 -10.63 -10.99 6.42
C LYS A 142 -9.17 -10.59 6.64
N TYR A 143 -8.80 -9.37 6.22
CA TYR A 143 -7.40 -8.92 6.19
C TYR A 143 -7.01 -8.14 7.44
N CYS A 144 -7.97 -7.53 8.15
CA CYS A 144 -7.63 -6.72 9.34
C CYS A 144 -6.94 -7.54 10.44
N LYS A 145 -7.25 -8.85 10.56
CA LYS A 145 -6.57 -9.73 11.52
C LYS A 145 -5.10 -9.98 11.17
N GLU A 146 -4.74 -9.97 9.89
CA GLU A 146 -3.37 -10.18 9.43
C GLU A 146 -2.51 -8.92 9.59
N LEU A 147 -3.16 -7.76 9.66
CA LEU A 147 -2.51 -6.46 9.88
C LEU A 147 -2.13 -6.21 11.34
N LEU A 148 -2.80 -6.88 12.30
CA LEU A 148 -2.51 -6.82 13.73
C LEU A 148 -1.26 -7.64 14.13
#